data_AF-A0A1J1IU66-F1
#
_entry.id   AF-A0A1J1IU66-F1
#
_cell.length_a   1.000
_cell.length_b   1.000
_cell.length_c   1.000
_cell.angle_alpha   90.00
_cell.angle_beta   90.00
_cell.angle_gamma   90.00
#
_symmetry.space_group_name_H-M   'P 1'
#
loop_
_entity.id
_entity.type
_entity.pdbx_description
1 polymer ?
#
loop_
_entity_poly.entity_id
_entity_poly.type
_entity_poly.pdbx_seq_one_letter_code
_entity_poly.pdbx_strand_id
1 'polypeptide(L)'
;MINPSDIHYVKSEETPADMASRGATSEDFIANKIWFNGPAWLQNDELPKTPCKEEQCVSFAIEVVDVEFLNRFSNWKKMLRVLSKCLRWVNVIKRNKNATINRFSEPLSSEEILRTRNRIIRRQQELLFSDVIEKLEQNKSLPKKCWMTPLNPFIDDRDNLLRIGGRLTKAKFISENQRHPIILQNCHIIEIIIRDIHLNFGHAGNQLIEKEVRETYHIPALKSKIKKCIRNCVTCLKWNAKTNNQMMLASFKWISVRFYYHAFRTEIEMTNFFGIIEANVEELELRDIRCIFSRKDNILAPNMIFPKLRTLRLADCNTYIYSQIFQNVKTIQMLHLETKIFSAVDYKDWEFIERVKAFQTILRNNQNLKVLGFYLHQTDFDNLFIDDKFLCGFKFQLEALKFKKFRKQPEPKSKTIQMENFQKFLSMHNKTLKYLELNEWLGNDVLETVINTMDNLYDGGYQRESSKYYRV
;
A
#
# COMPACT_ATOMS: atom_id res chain seq x y z
N MET A 1 -20.20 -43.55 21.75
CA MET A 1 -21.09 -42.37 21.73
C MET A 1 -21.12 -41.82 23.14
N ILE A 2 -20.89 -40.52 23.32
CA ILE A 2 -20.90 -39.88 24.65
C ILE A 2 -22.37 -39.68 25.05
N ASN A 3 -22.81 -40.18 26.20
CA ASN A 3 -24.15 -39.89 26.69
C ASN A 3 -24.21 -38.42 27.15
N PRO A 4 -25.29 -37.67 26.84
CA PRO A 4 -25.44 -36.30 27.31
C PRO A 4 -25.35 -36.16 28.84
N SER A 5 -25.69 -37.21 29.57
CA SER A 5 -25.60 -37.32 31.03
C SER A 5 -24.17 -37.26 31.57
N ASP A 6 -23.18 -37.59 30.73
CA ASP A 6 -21.76 -37.66 31.10
C ASP A 6 -21.03 -36.33 30.79
N ILE A 7 -21.77 -35.30 30.34
CA ILE A 7 -21.24 -33.98 29.99
C ILE A 7 -21.48 -33.01 31.14
N HIS A 8 -20.41 -32.62 31.83
CA HIS A 8 -20.47 -31.66 32.93
C HIS A 8 -19.92 -30.30 32.51
N TYR A 9 -20.56 -29.23 32.98
CA TYR A 9 -20.06 -27.86 32.79
C TYR A 9 -18.86 -27.61 33.71
N VAL A 10 -17.75 -27.17 33.11
CA VAL A 10 -16.58 -26.66 33.82
C VAL A 10 -16.61 -25.15 33.73
N LYS A 11 -16.39 -24.46 34.86
CA LYS A 11 -16.30 -22.99 34.86
C LYS A 11 -15.12 -22.53 34.01
N SER A 12 -15.25 -21.36 33.39
CA SER A 12 -14.19 -20.82 32.52
C SER A 12 -12.86 -20.63 33.27
N GLU A 13 -12.88 -20.25 34.55
CA GLU A 13 -11.64 -20.09 35.33
C GLU A 13 -10.93 -21.43 35.63
N GLU A 14 -11.66 -22.54 35.56
CA GLU A 14 -11.15 -23.88 35.85
C GLU A 14 -10.77 -24.64 34.56
N THR A 15 -10.84 -24.00 33.39
CA THR A 15 -10.51 -24.59 32.10
C THR A 15 -9.05 -24.31 31.74
N PRO A 16 -8.15 -25.32 31.74
CA PRO A 16 -6.73 -25.09 31.44
C PRO A 16 -6.52 -24.48 30.05
N ALA A 17 -7.25 -24.95 29.04
CA ALA A 17 -7.11 -24.51 27.64
C ALA A 17 -7.43 -23.02 27.41
N ASP A 18 -8.12 -22.35 28.33
CA ASP A 18 -8.45 -20.93 28.20
C ASP A 18 -7.20 -20.05 28.29
N MET A 19 -6.14 -20.45 29.01
CA MET A 19 -4.87 -19.70 29.03
C MET A 19 -4.22 -19.62 27.65
N ALA A 20 -4.14 -20.75 26.95
CA ALA A 20 -3.51 -20.82 25.63
C ALA A 20 -4.35 -20.11 24.56
N SER A 21 -5.68 -20.12 24.69
CA SER A 21 -6.58 -19.55 23.69
C SER A 21 -6.87 -18.05 23.88
N ARG A 22 -6.82 -17.54 25.12
CA ARG A 22 -7.08 -16.12 25.43
C ARG A 22 -5.82 -15.27 25.52
N GLY A 23 -4.65 -15.90 25.55
CA GLY A 23 -3.34 -15.25 25.67
C GLY A 23 -3.00 -14.90 27.11
N ALA A 24 -1.75 -15.13 27.49
CA ALA A 24 -1.20 -14.83 28.81
C ALA A 24 0.27 -14.42 28.69
N THR A 25 0.76 -13.65 29.66
CA THR A 25 2.19 -13.34 29.75
C THR A 25 2.98 -14.58 30.20
N SER A 26 4.30 -14.58 29.98
CA SER A 26 5.16 -15.67 30.45
C SER A 26 5.13 -15.81 31.98
N GLU A 27 5.03 -14.70 32.72
CA GLU A 27 4.89 -14.71 34.17
C GLU A 27 3.56 -15.34 34.62
N ASP A 28 2.45 -14.94 33.99
CA ASP A 28 1.11 -15.49 34.28
C ASP A 28 1.05 -17.00 33.99
N PHE A 29 1.69 -17.43 32.90
CA PHE A 29 1.74 -18.83 32.50
C PHE A 29 2.50 -19.69 33.52
N ILE A 30 3.68 -19.22 33.96
CA ILE A 30 4.49 -19.94 34.97
C ILE A 30 3.75 -19.99 36.32
N ALA A 31 3.02 -18.94 36.68
CA ALA A 31 2.27 -18.89 37.94
C ALA A 31 0.98 -19.75 37.93
N ASN A 32 0.50 -20.19 36.77
CA ASN A 32 -0.80 -20.86 36.67
C ASN A 32 -0.74 -22.34 37.03
N LYS A 33 -1.23 -22.67 38.23
CA LYS A 33 -1.30 -24.05 38.73
C LYS A 33 -2.31 -24.94 37.99
N ILE A 34 -3.36 -24.35 37.40
CA ILE A 34 -4.44 -25.09 36.73
C ILE A 34 -3.96 -25.66 35.39
N TRP A 35 -3.08 -24.94 34.68
CA TRP A 35 -2.47 -25.45 33.45
C TRP A 35 -1.65 -26.72 33.68
N PHE A 36 -0.77 -26.69 34.70
CA PHE A 36 0.16 -27.79 34.96
C PHE A 36 -0.45 -28.94 35.76
N ASN A 37 -1.39 -28.66 36.66
CA ASN A 37 -1.91 -29.65 37.60
C ASN A 37 -3.37 -30.03 37.33
N GLY A 38 -4.07 -29.32 36.43
CA GLY A 38 -5.51 -29.44 36.26
C GLY A 38 -6.30 -28.80 37.41
N PRO A 39 -7.63 -28.68 37.27
CA PRO A 39 -8.50 -28.19 38.33
C PRO A 39 -8.63 -29.23 39.46
N ALA A 40 -8.84 -28.76 40.70
CA ALA A 40 -8.85 -29.61 41.89
C ALA A 40 -9.88 -30.76 41.85
N TRP A 41 -11.03 -30.53 41.20
CA TRP A 41 -12.06 -31.55 41.04
C TRP A 41 -11.60 -32.74 40.19
N LEU A 42 -10.64 -32.54 39.29
CA LEU A 42 -10.06 -33.62 38.48
C LEU A 42 -9.08 -34.48 39.29
N GLN A 43 -8.48 -33.91 40.34
CA GLN A 43 -7.55 -34.63 41.22
C GLN A 43 -8.25 -35.45 42.30
N ASN A 44 -9.46 -35.02 42.69
CA ASN A 44 -10.22 -35.62 43.80
C ASN A 44 -11.37 -36.53 43.32
N ASP A 45 -11.50 -36.80 42.02
CA ASP A 45 -12.62 -37.55 41.40
C ASP A 45 -14.03 -37.00 41.75
N GLU A 46 -14.12 -35.74 42.17
CA GLU A 46 -15.37 -35.07 42.52
C GLU A 46 -15.87 -34.25 41.32
N LEU A 47 -16.75 -34.81 40.50
CA LEU A 47 -17.29 -34.10 39.33
C LEU A 47 -17.88 -32.73 39.71
N PRO A 48 -17.60 -31.66 38.94
CA PRO A 48 -18.07 -30.33 39.24
C PRO A 48 -19.60 -30.30 39.24
N LYS A 49 -20.19 -29.89 40.37
CA LYS A 49 -21.63 -29.68 40.48
C LYS A 49 -21.99 -28.51 39.56
N THR A 50 -22.81 -28.77 38.55
CA THR A 50 -23.43 -27.73 37.72
C THR A 50 -24.20 -26.79 38.64
N PRO A 51 -23.81 -25.51 38.79
CA PRO A 51 -24.65 -24.56 39.48
C PRO A 51 -25.85 -24.30 38.56
N CYS A 52 -26.89 -25.13 38.70
CA CYS A 52 -28.22 -24.73 38.31
C CYS A 52 -28.62 -23.67 39.33
N LYS A 53 -28.17 -22.42 39.12
CA LYS A 53 -28.97 -21.32 39.62
C LYS A 53 -30.31 -21.50 38.92
N GLU A 54 -31.28 -22.01 39.66
CA GLU A 54 -32.64 -21.54 39.50
C GLU A 54 -32.56 -20.02 39.73
N GLU A 55 -32.05 -19.29 38.73
CA GLU A 55 -32.52 -17.94 38.53
C GLU A 55 -34.01 -18.16 38.38
N GLN A 56 -34.75 -17.84 39.45
CA GLN A 56 -36.18 -17.59 39.39
C GLN A 56 -36.36 -16.90 38.06
N CYS A 57 -36.89 -17.64 37.10
CA CYS A 57 -37.02 -17.18 35.74
C CYS A 57 -37.98 -16.03 35.90
N VAL A 58 -37.41 -14.82 36.02
CA VAL A 58 -38.17 -13.66 36.41
C VAL A 58 -39.12 -13.56 35.26
N SER A 59 -40.37 -13.87 35.60
CA SER A 59 -41.56 -13.74 34.78
C SER A 59 -41.82 -12.24 34.63
N PHE A 60 -40.77 -11.50 34.28
CA PHE A 60 -40.82 -10.15 33.81
C PHE A 60 -41.46 -10.27 32.45
N ALA A 61 -42.77 -10.03 32.48
CA ALA A 61 -43.67 -10.08 31.37
C ALA A 61 -42.96 -9.56 30.11
N ILE A 62 -42.79 -10.45 29.13
CA ILE A 62 -42.57 -10.08 27.73
C ILE A 62 -43.91 -9.50 27.22
N GLU A 63 -44.31 -8.41 27.84
CA GLU A 63 -45.25 -7.42 27.33
C GLU A 63 -44.45 -6.31 26.63
N VAL A 64 -43.21 -6.07 27.10
CA VAL A 64 -42.28 -5.10 26.52
C VAL A 64 -41.16 -5.84 25.80
N VAL A 65 -41.20 -5.88 24.46
CA VAL A 65 -39.99 -6.13 23.68
C VAL A 65 -39.07 -4.94 23.94
N ASP A 66 -38.04 -5.15 24.74
CA ASP A 66 -37.05 -4.11 25.03
C ASP A 66 -36.23 -3.80 23.77
N VAL A 67 -36.13 -2.50 23.45
CA VAL A 67 -35.42 -2.00 22.28
C VAL A 67 -33.93 -2.28 22.41
N GLU A 68 -33.38 -2.21 23.63
CA GLU A 68 -31.99 -2.55 23.88
C GLU A 68 -31.70 -4.02 23.55
N PHE A 69 -32.65 -4.91 23.85
CA PHE A 69 -32.55 -6.31 23.47
C PHE A 69 -32.58 -6.49 21.94
N LEU A 70 -33.43 -5.76 21.23
CA LEU A 70 -33.49 -5.79 19.75
C LEU A 70 -32.17 -5.34 19.11
N ASN A 71 -31.48 -4.37 19.72
CA ASN A 71 -30.21 -3.84 19.23
C ASN A 71 -29.06 -4.87 19.28
N ARG A 72 -29.21 -5.95 20.06
CA ARG A 72 -28.21 -7.05 20.13
C ARG A 72 -28.19 -7.94 18.88
N PHE A 73 -29.23 -7.87 18.04
CA PHE A 73 -29.31 -8.69 16.84
C PHE A 73 -28.70 -8.01 15.63
N SER A 74 -27.90 -8.74 14.86
CA SER A 74 -27.35 -8.27 13.57
C SER A 74 -28.02 -8.92 12.36
N ASN A 75 -28.95 -9.86 12.58
CA ASN A 75 -29.63 -10.63 11.54
C ASN A 75 -31.14 -10.67 11.81
N TRP A 76 -31.91 -10.18 10.83
CA TRP A 76 -33.36 -10.07 10.91
C TRP A 76 -34.07 -11.42 11.10
N LYS A 77 -33.73 -12.43 10.30
CA LYS A 77 -34.33 -13.78 10.39
C LYS A 77 -34.00 -14.46 11.72
N LYS A 78 -32.77 -14.32 12.22
CA LYS A 78 -32.35 -14.85 13.53
C LYS A 78 -33.16 -14.20 14.65
N MET A 79 -33.31 -12.88 14.61
CA MET A 79 -34.10 -12.15 15.59
C MET A 79 -35.56 -12.62 15.60
N LEU A 80 -36.19 -12.72 14.43
CA LEU A 80 -37.56 -13.23 14.30
C LEU A 80 -37.69 -14.64 14.87
N ARG A 81 -36.76 -15.55 14.56
CA ARG A 81 -36.79 -16.93 15.07
C ARG A 81 -36.65 -16.99 16.59
N VAL A 82 -35.70 -16.26 17.16
CA VAL A 82 -35.47 -16.23 18.62
C VAL A 82 -36.69 -15.68 19.33
N LEU A 83 -37.17 -14.51 18.90
CA LEU A 83 -38.33 -13.87 19.53
C LEU A 83 -39.62 -14.69 19.33
N SER A 84 -39.79 -15.38 18.19
CA SER A 84 -40.94 -16.26 17.98
C SER A 84 -40.93 -17.43 18.96
N LYS A 85 -39.77 -18.03 19.23
CA LYS A 85 -39.64 -19.08 20.25
C LYS A 85 -39.93 -18.57 21.66
N CYS A 86 -39.41 -17.39 22.01
CA CYS A 86 -39.70 -16.75 23.29
C CYS A 86 -41.20 -16.50 23.46
N LEU A 87 -41.86 -15.95 22.43
CA LEU A 87 -43.31 -15.70 22.45
C LEU A 87 -44.13 -17.00 22.50
N ARG A 88 -43.69 -18.06 21.80
CA ARG A 88 -44.30 -19.39 21.91
C ARG A 88 -44.24 -19.89 23.35
N TRP A 89 -43.08 -19.78 24.01
CA TRP A 89 -42.89 -20.18 25.40
C TRP A 89 -43.79 -19.43 26.37
N VAL A 90 -43.88 -18.10 26.22
CA VAL A 90 -44.79 -17.28 27.01
C VAL A 90 -46.25 -17.71 26.81
N ASN A 91 -46.67 -17.94 25.56
CA ASN A 91 -48.04 -18.34 25.26
C ASN A 91 -48.38 -19.73 25.83
N VAL A 92 -47.42 -20.65 25.85
CA VAL A 92 -47.58 -21.99 26.44
C VAL A 92 -47.78 -21.87 27.95
N ILE A 93 -46.90 -21.13 28.65
CA ILE A 93 -46.99 -20.94 30.10
C ILE A 93 -48.29 -20.24 30.51
N LYS A 94 -48.69 -19.20 29.77
CA LYS A 94 -49.93 -18.45 30.05
C LYS A 94 -51.19 -19.29 29.85
N ARG A 95 -51.20 -20.24 28.90
CA ARG A 95 -52.40 -21.01 28.53
C ARG A 95 -52.50 -22.36 29.24
N ASN A 96 -51.39 -22.96 29.69
CA ASN A 96 -51.44 -24.26 30.35
C ASN A 96 -50.15 -24.56 31.13
N LYS A 97 -50.24 -24.72 32.46
CA LYS A 97 -49.08 -25.14 33.29
C LYS A 97 -48.60 -26.57 32.97
N ASN A 98 -49.47 -27.40 32.37
CA ASN A 98 -49.21 -28.81 32.05
C ASN A 98 -48.99 -29.07 30.54
N ALA A 99 -48.80 -28.03 29.72
CA ALA A 99 -48.55 -28.22 28.29
C ALA A 99 -47.20 -28.91 28.06
N THR A 100 -47.24 -30.01 27.31
CA THR A 100 -46.10 -30.88 27.00
C THR A 100 -44.96 -30.12 26.33
N ILE A 101 -43.75 -30.40 26.83
CA ILE A 101 -42.44 -29.89 26.35
C ILE A 101 -42.28 -30.07 24.83
N ASN A 102 -42.99 -31.03 24.22
CA ASN A 102 -42.89 -31.38 22.80
C ASN A 102 -43.20 -30.23 21.82
N ARG A 103 -44.06 -29.26 22.17
CA ARG A 103 -44.35 -28.10 21.29
C ARG A 103 -43.14 -27.16 21.08
N PHE A 104 -42.11 -27.26 21.92
CA PHE A 104 -40.89 -26.47 21.77
C PHE A 104 -39.93 -27.03 20.71
N SER A 105 -40.04 -28.33 20.42
CA SER A 105 -39.24 -29.02 19.42
C SER A 105 -39.81 -28.88 18.00
N GLU A 106 -41.08 -28.50 17.87
CA GLU A 106 -41.74 -28.30 16.58
C GLU A 106 -41.18 -27.08 15.81
N PRO A 107 -41.10 -27.14 14.47
CA PRO A 107 -40.75 -25.98 13.65
C PRO A 107 -41.63 -24.77 13.91
N LEU A 108 -41.08 -23.55 13.71
CA LEU A 108 -41.86 -22.32 13.77
C LEU A 108 -42.78 -22.21 12.56
N SER A 109 -44.06 -21.92 12.80
CA SER A 109 -45.01 -21.59 11.74
C SER A 109 -44.70 -20.22 11.15
N SER A 110 -44.98 -20.05 9.84
CA SER A 110 -44.90 -18.76 9.16
C SER A 110 -45.76 -17.69 9.85
N GLU A 111 -46.90 -18.10 10.40
CA GLU A 111 -47.83 -17.23 11.11
C GLU A 111 -47.25 -16.74 12.46
N GLU A 112 -46.51 -17.59 13.18
CA GLU A 112 -45.84 -17.18 14.41
C GLU A 112 -44.72 -16.17 14.14
N ILE A 113 -43.96 -16.40 13.07
CA ILE A 113 -42.92 -15.48 12.61
C ILE A 113 -43.53 -14.15 12.18
N LEU A 114 -44.66 -14.17 11.45
CA LEU A 114 -45.37 -12.98 11.01
C LEU A 114 -45.93 -12.17 12.19
N ARG A 115 -46.57 -12.84 13.17
CA ARG A 115 -47.05 -12.17 14.40
C ARG A 115 -45.91 -11.55 15.19
N THR A 116 -44.80 -12.26 15.32
CA THR A 116 -43.59 -11.76 15.99
C THR A 116 -43.04 -10.52 15.28
N ARG A 117 -42.96 -10.59 13.94
CA ARG A 117 -42.56 -9.46 13.09
C ARG A 117 -43.42 -8.24 13.34
N ASN A 118 -44.75 -8.41 13.29
CA ASN A 118 -45.71 -7.32 13.46
C ASN A 118 -45.61 -6.74 14.87
N ARG A 119 -45.47 -7.58 15.91
CA ARG A 119 -45.32 -7.11 17.30
C ARG A 119 -44.05 -6.28 17.52
N ILE A 120 -42.93 -6.68 16.94
CA ILE A 120 -41.67 -5.92 16.99
C ILE A 120 -41.82 -4.55 16.31
N ILE A 121 -42.42 -4.55 15.12
CA ILE A 121 -42.65 -3.32 14.34
C ILE A 121 -43.62 -2.40 15.09
N ARG A 122 -44.75 -2.91 15.57
CA ARG A 122 -45.74 -2.14 16.35
C ARG A 122 -45.08 -1.50 17.55
N ARG A 123 -44.29 -2.25 18.32
CA ARG A 123 -43.58 -1.71 19.48
C ARG A 123 -42.63 -0.57 19.09
N GLN A 124 -41.91 -0.72 17.99
CA GLN A 124 -41.04 0.34 17.49
C GLN A 124 -41.82 1.58 17.05
N GLN A 125 -43.00 1.40 16.46
CA GLN A 125 -43.89 2.50 16.07
C GLN A 125 -44.47 3.21 17.29
N GLU A 126 -44.90 2.50 18.32
CA GLU A 126 -45.39 3.08 19.59
C GLU A 126 -44.33 3.99 20.23
N LEU A 127 -43.06 3.58 20.17
CA LEU A 127 -41.97 4.36 20.76
C LEU A 127 -41.59 5.61 19.95
N LEU A 128 -41.70 5.55 18.63
CA LEU A 128 -41.28 6.66 17.75
C LEU A 128 -42.43 7.59 17.36
N PHE A 129 -43.66 7.08 17.38
CA PHE A 129 -44.84 7.72 16.83
C PHE A 129 -46.02 7.68 17.81
N SER A 130 -45.76 7.66 19.13
CA SER A 130 -46.79 7.65 20.19
C SER A 130 -47.88 8.68 19.94
N ASP A 131 -47.49 9.94 19.70
CA ASP A 131 -48.42 11.06 19.54
C ASP A 131 -49.27 10.93 18.27
N VAL A 132 -48.73 10.27 17.24
CA VAL A 132 -49.42 10.03 15.97
C VAL A 132 -50.42 8.90 16.15
N ILE A 133 -50.00 7.81 16.79
CA ILE A 133 -50.83 6.63 17.06
C ILE A 133 -52.00 7.03 17.97
N GLU A 134 -51.75 7.74 19.06
CA GLU A 134 -52.79 8.17 20.00
C GLU A 134 -53.86 9.05 19.31
N LYS A 135 -53.43 9.98 18.43
CA LYS A 135 -54.37 10.81 17.66
C LYS A 135 -55.20 10.00 16.68
N LEU A 136 -54.58 9.03 15.99
CA LEU A 136 -55.28 8.17 15.05
C LEU A 136 -56.27 7.25 15.76
N GLU A 137 -55.91 6.69 16.92
CA GLU A 137 -56.81 5.88 17.74
C GLU A 137 -58.01 6.70 18.27
N GLN A 138 -57.81 8.00 18.54
CA GLN A 138 -58.87 8.94 18.90
C GLN A 138 -59.67 9.50 17.71
N ASN A 139 -59.44 9.01 16.48
CA ASN A 139 -60.03 9.52 15.23
C ASN A 139 -59.80 11.04 15.01
N LYS A 140 -58.71 11.59 15.54
CA LYS A 140 -58.34 13.01 15.39
C LYS A 140 -57.38 13.19 14.21
N SER A 141 -57.53 14.29 13.48
CA SER A 141 -56.62 14.64 12.40
C SER A 141 -55.23 15.03 12.91
N LEU A 142 -54.19 14.64 12.17
CA LEU A 142 -52.81 15.02 12.47
C LEU A 142 -52.56 16.52 12.21
N PRO A 143 -51.65 17.16 12.96
CA PRO A 143 -51.28 18.55 12.72
C PRO A 143 -50.76 18.77 11.30
N LYS A 144 -51.13 19.88 10.65
CA LYS A 144 -50.68 20.22 9.29
C LYS A 144 -49.15 20.28 9.14
N LYS A 145 -48.42 20.57 10.23
CA LYS A 145 -46.94 20.61 10.26
C LYS A 145 -46.26 19.25 10.44
N CYS A 146 -47.00 18.17 10.72
CA CYS A 146 -46.42 16.83 10.87
C CYS A 146 -45.99 16.30 9.50
N TRP A 147 -44.75 15.81 9.39
CA TRP A 147 -44.20 15.25 8.15
C TRP A 147 -44.99 14.03 7.63
N MET A 148 -45.74 13.35 8.51
CA MET A 148 -46.56 12.19 8.17
C MET A 148 -47.92 12.57 7.59
N THR A 149 -48.43 13.78 7.82
CA THR A 149 -49.73 14.25 7.29
C THR A 149 -49.90 14.01 5.78
N PRO A 150 -48.93 14.35 4.90
CA PRO A 150 -49.05 14.06 3.46
C PRO A 150 -49.06 12.57 3.11
N LEU A 151 -48.64 11.68 4.01
CA LEU A 151 -48.66 10.23 3.82
C LEU A 151 -50.03 9.60 4.15
N ASN A 152 -50.98 10.39 4.64
CA ASN A 152 -52.31 9.93 5.07
C ASN A 152 -52.25 8.63 5.91
N PRO A 153 -51.51 8.63 7.04
CA PRO A 153 -51.23 7.43 7.80
C PRO A 153 -52.50 6.93 8.50
N PHE A 154 -52.63 5.60 8.62
CA PHE A 154 -53.71 4.97 9.35
C PHE A 154 -53.20 3.71 10.06
N ILE A 155 -53.94 3.24 11.05
CA ILE A 155 -53.68 1.97 11.75
C ILE A 155 -54.52 0.89 11.05
N ASP A 156 -53.87 -0.17 10.58
CA ASP A 156 -54.56 -1.27 9.92
C ASP A 156 -55.11 -2.25 10.96
N ASP A 157 -56.43 -2.44 10.96
CA ASP A 157 -57.14 -3.28 11.94
C ASP A 157 -56.67 -4.75 11.92
N ARG A 158 -56.05 -5.21 10.82
CA ARG A 158 -55.62 -6.60 10.66
C ARG A 158 -54.38 -6.94 11.46
N ASP A 159 -53.43 -6.01 11.54
CA ASP A 159 -52.12 -6.24 12.18
C ASP A 159 -51.72 -5.16 13.18
N ASN A 160 -52.60 -4.17 13.39
CA ASN A 160 -52.42 -3.02 14.27
C ASN A 160 -51.18 -2.16 13.92
N LEU A 161 -50.71 -2.21 12.67
CA LEU A 161 -49.52 -1.47 12.24
C LEU A 161 -49.90 -0.11 11.65
N LEU A 162 -49.03 0.87 11.90
CA LEU A 162 -49.10 2.18 11.27
C LEU A 162 -48.61 2.08 9.82
N ARG A 163 -49.51 2.34 8.87
CA ARG A 163 -49.29 2.18 7.41
C ARG A 163 -49.64 3.45 6.65
N ILE A 164 -49.16 3.53 5.41
CA ILE A 164 -49.47 4.63 4.48
C ILE A 164 -50.82 4.39 3.80
N GLY A 165 -51.71 5.39 3.90
CA GLY A 165 -52.93 5.48 3.10
C GLY A 165 -52.68 6.23 1.80
N GLY A 166 -53.62 6.14 0.85
CA GLY A 166 -53.53 6.97 -0.36
C GLY A 166 -54.26 6.43 -1.59
N ARG A 167 -53.79 6.87 -2.77
CA ARG A 167 -54.45 6.66 -4.07
C ARG A 167 -54.44 5.20 -4.53
N LEU A 168 -53.50 4.38 -4.03
CA LEU A 168 -53.39 2.97 -4.38
C LEU A 168 -54.45 2.09 -3.70
N THR A 169 -55.26 2.62 -2.78
CA THR A 169 -56.39 1.91 -2.12
C THR A 169 -57.28 1.13 -3.10
N LYS A 170 -57.52 1.66 -4.31
CA LYS A 170 -58.37 1.03 -5.32
C LYS A 170 -57.67 -0.07 -6.16
N ALA A 171 -56.36 -0.21 -6.05
CA ALA A 171 -55.58 -1.20 -6.80
C ALA A 171 -55.66 -2.57 -6.11
N LYS A 172 -56.66 -3.38 -6.45
CA LYS A 172 -56.86 -4.73 -5.88
C LYS A 172 -55.90 -5.79 -6.42
N PHE A 173 -55.14 -5.50 -7.47
CA PHE A 173 -54.22 -6.44 -8.13
C PHE A 173 -52.82 -6.50 -7.49
N ILE A 174 -52.48 -5.56 -6.60
CA ILE A 174 -51.22 -5.55 -5.85
C ILE A 174 -51.42 -6.08 -4.44
N SER A 175 -50.33 -6.55 -3.82
CA SER A 175 -50.38 -7.00 -2.44
C SER A 175 -50.72 -5.86 -1.48
N GLU A 176 -51.32 -6.20 -0.34
CA GLU A 176 -51.67 -5.25 0.71
C GLU A 176 -50.47 -4.45 1.22
N ASN A 177 -49.30 -5.10 1.33
CA ASN A 177 -48.08 -4.43 1.75
C ASN A 177 -47.57 -3.41 0.72
N GLN A 178 -47.73 -3.68 -0.57
CA GLN A 178 -47.41 -2.71 -1.63
C GLN A 178 -48.44 -1.57 -1.67
N ARG A 179 -49.71 -1.88 -1.41
CA ARG A 179 -50.80 -0.91 -1.39
C ARG A 179 -50.68 0.06 -0.20
N HIS A 180 -50.32 -0.49 0.95
CA HIS A 180 -50.20 0.19 2.23
C HIS A 180 -48.88 -0.16 2.94
N PRO A 181 -47.74 0.39 2.48
CA PRO A 181 -46.45 0.10 3.10
C PRO A 181 -46.41 0.49 4.57
N ILE A 182 -45.72 -0.31 5.38
CA ILE A 182 -45.53 -0.11 6.82
C ILE A 182 -44.56 1.05 7.05
N ILE A 183 -44.92 2.01 7.90
CA ILE A 183 -44.06 3.17 8.18
C ILE A 183 -42.99 2.79 9.21
N LEU A 184 -41.72 3.00 8.86
CA LEU A 184 -40.59 2.80 9.77
C LEU A 184 -39.61 3.97 9.66
N GLN A 185 -39.09 4.44 10.79
CA GLN A 185 -38.08 5.49 10.85
C GLN A 185 -37.04 5.19 11.92
N ASN A 186 -35.82 5.70 11.73
CA ASN A 186 -34.75 5.82 12.73
C ASN A 186 -34.60 4.68 13.76
N CYS A 187 -34.73 3.42 13.34
CA CYS A 187 -34.56 2.26 14.20
C CYS A 187 -33.53 1.28 13.66
N HIS A 188 -32.88 0.55 14.56
CA HIS A 188 -31.91 -0.51 14.25
C HIS A 188 -32.49 -1.60 13.36
N ILE A 189 -33.79 -1.88 13.52
CA ILE A 189 -34.55 -2.84 12.71
C ILE A 189 -34.39 -2.56 11.21
N ILE A 190 -34.36 -1.28 10.80
CA ILE A 190 -34.16 -0.91 9.39
C ILE A 190 -32.79 -1.36 8.90
N GLU A 191 -31.74 -1.17 9.70
CA GLU A 191 -30.37 -1.53 9.30
C GLU A 191 -30.23 -3.05 9.11
N ILE A 192 -30.81 -3.85 10.01
CA ILE A 192 -30.79 -5.32 9.89
C ILE A 192 -31.70 -5.84 8.78
N ILE A 193 -32.83 -5.20 8.46
CA ILE A 193 -33.69 -5.57 7.31
C ILE A 193 -32.93 -5.31 6.01
N ILE A 194 -32.36 -4.10 5.85
CA ILE A 194 -31.58 -3.74 4.65
C ILE A 194 -30.40 -4.70 4.49
N ARG A 195 -29.70 -5.04 5.58
CA ARG A 195 -28.58 -5.98 5.57
C ARG A 195 -29.02 -7.39 5.20
N ASP A 196 -30.15 -7.87 5.71
CA ASP A 196 -30.70 -9.19 5.39
C ASP A 196 -31.06 -9.29 3.91
N ILE A 197 -31.73 -8.27 3.34
CA ILE A 197 -32.03 -8.20 1.90
C ILE A 197 -30.73 -8.17 1.08
N HIS A 198 -29.78 -7.29 1.45
CA HIS A 198 -28.49 -7.19 0.77
C HIS A 198 -27.79 -8.56 0.68
N LEU A 199 -27.72 -9.31 1.78
CA LEU A 199 -27.05 -10.61 1.83
C LEU A 199 -27.85 -11.72 1.15
N ASN A 200 -29.16 -11.80 1.36
CA ASN A 200 -30.02 -12.86 0.80
C ASN A 200 -30.13 -12.78 -0.73
N PHE A 201 -30.08 -11.59 -1.30
CA PHE A 201 -30.10 -11.37 -2.74
C PHE A 201 -28.69 -11.31 -3.36
N GLY A 202 -27.71 -12.00 -2.75
CA GLY A 202 -26.38 -12.14 -3.31
C GLY A 202 -25.59 -10.83 -3.40
N HIS A 203 -25.56 -10.05 -2.33
CA HIS A 203 -24.96 -8.71 -2.27
C HIS A 203 -25.61 -7.70 -3.23
N ALA A 204 -26.94 -7.68 -3.22
CA ALA A 204 -27.75 -6.79 -4.05
C ALA A 204 -27.30 -5.32 -4.00
N GLY A 205 -27.34 -4.67 -5.17
CA GLY A 205 -27.05 -3.24 -5.32
C GLY A 205 -28.20 -2.33 -4.85
N ASN A 206 -27.99 -1.02 -4.95
CA ASN A 206 -28.91 -0.01 -4.40
C ASN A 206 -30.35 -0.14 -4.91
N GLN A 207 -30.54 -0.33 -6.22
CA GLN A 207 -31.88 -0.33 -6.84
C GLN A 207 -32.70 -1.56 -6.43
N LEU A 208 -32.08 -2.74 -6.37
CA LEU A 208 -32.76 -3.97 -6.00
C LEU A 208 -33.20 -3.94 -4.54
N ILE A 209 -32.32 -3.50 -3.63
CA ILE A 209 -32.68 -3.33 -2.22
C ILE A 209 -33.80 -2.30 -2.07
N GLU A 210 -33.72 -1.18 -2.80
CA GLU A 210 -34.74 -0.13 -2.75
C GLU A 210 -36.11 -0.63 -3.21
N LYS A 211 -36.15 -1.44 -4.28
CA LYS A 211 -37.38 -2.09 -4.75
C LYS A 211 -37.95 -3.01 -3.67
N GLU A 212 -37.15 -3.97 -3.19
CA GLU A 212 -37.59 -4.98 -2.23
C GLU A 212 -38.11 -4.36 -0.93
N VAL A 213 -37.40 -3.35 -0.41
CA VAL A 213 -37.83 -2.64 0.80
C VAL A 213 -39.15 -1.92 0.58
N ARG A 214 -39.34 -1.26 -0.57
CA ARG A 214 -40.57 -0.51 -0.87
C ARG A 214 -41.81 -1.37 -1.05
N GLU A 215 -41.65 -2.66 -1.36
CA GLU A 215 -42.78 -3.57 -1.45
C GLU A 215 -43.46 -3.80 -0.10
N THR A 216 -42.75 -3.57 1.01
CA THR A 216 -43.28 -3.80 2.37
C THR A 216 -43.23 -2.57 3.28
N TYR A 217 -42.23 -1.71 3.11
CA TYR A 217 -41.91 -0.65 4.06
C TYR A 217 -41.76 0.71 3.38
N HIS A 218 -42.26 1.74 4.05
CA HIS A 218 -41.93 3.12 3.75
C HIS A 218 -40.94 3.66 4.78
N ILE A 219 -39.73 3.95 4.32
CA ILE A 219 -38.62 4.42 5.15
C ILE A 219 -38.13 5.78 4.63
N PRO A 220 -38.21 6.85 5.43
CA PRO A 220 -37.63 8.14 5.08
C PRO A 220 -36.11 8.02 4.84
N ALA A 221 -35.62 8.71 3.81
CA ALA A 221 -34.20 8.71 3.41
C ALA A 221 -33.59 7.31 3.16
N LEU A 222 -34.41 6.35 2.70
CA LEU A 222 -34.00 4.95 2.46
C LEU A 222 -32.69 4.81 1.68
N LYS A 223 -32.51 5.56 0.59
CA LYS A 223 -31.29 5.50 -0.25
C LYS A 223 -30.00 5.73 0.55
N SER A 224 -30.02 6.64 1.52
CA SER A 224 -28.85 6.93 2.36
C SER A 224 -28.51 5.73 3.24
N LYS A 225 -29.53 5.10 3.84
CA LYS A 225 -29.37 3.90 4.67
C LYS A 225 -28.86 2.70 3.87
N ILE A 226 -29.36 2.49 2.66
CA ILE A 226 -28.88 1.44 1.76
C ILE A 226 -27.40 1.66 1.42
N LYS A 227 -27.01 2.87 1.01
CA LYS A 227 -25.61 3.20 0.71
C LYS A 227 -24.69 3.00 1.92
N LYS A 228 -25.16 3.29 3.14
CA LYS A 228 -24.40 3.02 4.38
C LYS A 228 -24.22 1.51 4.58
N CYS A 229 -25.27 0.72 4.41
CA CYS A 229 -25.20 -0.74 4.55
C CYS A 229 -24.21 -1.37 3.55
N ILE A 230 -24.28 -1.00 2.27
CA ILE A 230 -23.39 -1.56 1.24
C ILE A 230 -21.93 -1.16 1.50
N ARG A 231 -21.66 0.09 1.87
CA ARG A 231 -20.31 0.56 2.20
C ARG A 231 -19.70 -0.17 3.41
N ASN A 232 -20.53 -0.59 4.36
CA ASN A 232 -20.08 -1.33 5.54
C ASN A 232 -19.96 -2.85 5.29
N CYS A 233 -20.31 -3.34 4.09
CA CYS A 233 -20.23 -4.75 3.76
C CYS A 233 -18.81 -5.12 3.31
N VAL A 234 -18.10 -5.89 4.13
CA VAL A 234 -16.71 -6.31 3.88
C VAL A 234 -16.57 -7.05 2.55
N THR A 235 -17.53 -7.92 2.20
CA THR A 235 -17.50 -8.65 0.93
C THR A 235 -17.60 -7.70 -0.27
N CYS A 236 -18.54 -6.75 -0.24
CA CYS A 236 -18.65 -5.74 -1.29
C CYS A 236 -17.45 -4.81 -1.36
N LEU A 237 -16.86 -4.45 -0.21
CA LEU A 237 -15.63 -3.68 -0.18
C LEU A 237 -14.48 -4.43 -0.86
N LYS A 238 -14.35 -5.74 -0.62
CA LYS A 238 -13.34 -6.58 -1.28
C LYS A 238 -13.60 -6.72 -2.79
N TRP A 239 -14.84 -6.98 -3.20
CA TRP A 239 -15.19 -7.12 -4.63
C TRP A 239 -15.07 -5.81 -5.41
N ASN A 240 -15.35 -4.68 -4.77
CA ASN A 240 -15.22 -3.35 -5.38
C ASN A 240 -13.86 -2.69 -5.09
N ALA A 241 -12.92 -3.41 -4.46
CA ALA A 241 -11.58 -2.91 -4.26
C ALA A 241 -10.97 -2.65 -5.64
N LYS A 242 -10.73 -1.37 -5.96
CA LYS A 242 -10.01 -1.02 -7.17
C LYS A 242 -8.63 -1.67 -7.06
N THR A 243 -8.24 -2.46 -8.05
CA THR A 243 -6.83 -2.70 -8.26
C THR A 243 -6.20 -1.32 -8.39
N ASN A 244 -5.20 -1.02 -7.55
CA ASN A 244 -4.35 0.12 -7.86
C ASN A 244 -3.90 -0.12 -9.29
N ASN A 245 -4.22 0.78 -10.21
CA ASN A 245 -3.64 0.75 -11.53
C ASN A 245 -2.14 0.67 -11.30
N GLN A 246 -1.52 -0.43 -11.72
CA GLN A 246 -0.07 -0.54 -11.69
C GLN A 246 0.41 0.71 -12.42
N MET A 247 1.09 1.61 -11.72
CA MET A 247 1.74 2.75 -12.37
C MET A 247 2.78 2.12 -13.28
N MET A 248 2.43 1.84 -14.53
CA MET A 248 3.40 1.55 -15.56
C MET A 248 4.33 2.75 -15.59
N LEU A 249 5.63 2.52 -15.42
CA LEU A 249 6.74 3.48 -15.46
C LEU A 249 6.78 4.40 -16.71
N ALA A 250 5.83 4.26 -17.63
CA ALA A 250 5.79 4.83 -18.98
C ALA A 250 5.55 6.36 -19.06
N SER A 251 5.56 7.09 -17.94
CA SER A 251 5.37 8.55 -17.97
C SER A 251 6.51 9.36 -17.33
N PHE A 252 7.58 8.70 -16.88
CA PHE A 252 8.81 9.43 -16.56
C PHE A 252 9.60 9.64 -17.85
N LYS A 253 9.59 10.89 -18.35
CA LYS A 253 10.64 11.36 -19.25
C LYS A 253 11.93 11.44 -18.42
N TRP A 254 12.62 10.32 -18.29
CA TRP A 254 13.90 10.20 -17.59
C TRP A 254 15.00 10.92 -18.38
N ILE A 255 14.89 12.25 -18.53
CA ILE A 255 15.84 13.09 -19.27
C ILE A 255 17.15 13.19 -18.46
N SER A 256 17.02 13.40 -17.16
CA SER A 256 18.14 13.42 -16.21
C SER A 256 17.88 12.41 -15.10
N VAL A 257 18.81 11.46 -14.93
CA VAL A 257 18.75 10.44 -13.89
C VAL A 257 19.97 10.58 -12.99
N ARG A 258 19.74 10.68 -11.68
CA ARG A 258 20.80 10.56 -10.68
C ARG A 258 20.49 9.39 -9.76
N PHE A 259 21.41 8.43 -9.72
CA PHE A 259 21.23 7.18 -9.03
C PHE A 259 22.40 6.94 -8.08
N TYR A 260 22.09 6.80 -6.80
CA TYR A 260 23.06 6.76 -5.72
C TYR A 260 22.83 5.50 -4.86
N TYR A 261 23.91 4.88 -4.38
CA TYR A 261 23.89 3.84 -3.35
C TYR A 261 22.93 2.68 -3.68
N HIS A 262 23.17 2.02 -4.81
CA HIS A 262 22.34 0.89 -5.21
C HIS A 262 23.19 -0.33 -5.57
N ALA A 263 22.78 -1.47 -5.05
CA ALA A 263 23.39 -2.75 -5.34
C ALA A 263 22.37 -3.62 -6.08
N PHE A 264 22.55 -3.74 -7.39
CA PHE A 264 21.77 -4.68 -8.19
C PHE A 264 22.16 -6.10 -7.79
N ARG A 265 21.17 -6.96 -7.55
CA ARG A 265 21.43 -8.34 -7.14
C ARG A 265 22.04 -9.13 -8.30
N THR A 266 21.57 -8.91 -9.52
CA THR A 266 22.03 -9.63 -10.71
C THR A 266 22.26 -8.70 -11.90
N GLU A 267 23.07 -9.13 -12.87
CA GLU A 267 23.29 -8.39 -14.14
C GLU A 267 21.98 -8.13 -14.89
N ILE A 268 21.05 -9.10 -14.90
CA ILE A 268 19.74 -8.97 -15.55
C ILE A 268 18.92 -7.83 -14.94
N GLU A 269 18.95 -7.68 -13.62
CA GLU A 269 18.25 -6.60 -12.92
C GLU A 269 18.80 -5.24 -13.32
N MET A 270 20.13 -5.14 -13.41
CA MET A 270 20.81 -3.93 -13.84
C MET A 270 20.54 -3.60 -15.31
N THR A 271 20.61 -4.57 -16.22
CA THR A 271 20.32 -4.35 -17.65
C THR A 271 18.86 -3.98 -17.88
N ASN A 272 17.92 -4.61 -17.16
CA ASN A 272 16.52 -4.22 -17.19
C ASN A 272 16.32 -2.77 -16.76
N PHE A 273 17.00 -2.32 -15.69
CA PHE A 273 16.94 -0.93 -15.25
C PHE A 273 17.44 0.03 -16.35
N PHE A 274 18.63 -0.23 -16.91
CA PHE A 274 19.18 0.64 -17.95
C PHE A 274 18.33 0.60 -19.24
N GLY A 275 17.71 -0.54 -19.57
CA GLY A 275 16.87 -0.69 -20.76
C GLY A 275 15.58 0.14 -20.68
N ILE A 276 15.13 0.47 -19.47
CA ILE A 276 13.99 1.36 -19.25
C ILE A 276 14.35 2.82 -19.58
N ILE A 277 15.60 3.23 -19.34
CA ILE A 277 16.01 4.64 -19.44
C ILE A 277 16.79 4.97 -20.73
N GLU A 278 17.38 3.98 -21.41
CA GLU A 278 18.35 4.17 -22.49
C GLU A 278 17.84 5.07 -23.63
N ALA A 279 16.57 4.95 -24.02
CA ALA A 279 15.99 5.67 -25.16
C ALA A 279 15.80 7.19 -24.94
N ASN A 280 15.71 7.62 -23.68
CA ASN A 280 15.28 8.98 -23.32
C ASN A 280 16.27 9.75 -22.45
N VAL A 281 17.25 9.08 -21.85
CA VAL A 281 18.21 9.74 -20.96
C VAL A 281 19.21 10.60 -21.73
N GLU A 282 19.32 11.86 -21.31
CA GLU A 282 20.27 12.85 -21.80
C GLU A 282 21.40 13.09 -20.78
N GLU A 283 21.08 13.00 -19.49
CA GLU A 283 22.03 13.15 -18.39
C GLU A 283 21.92 11.97 -17.41
N LEU A 284 23.04 11.32 -17.12
CA LEU A 284 23.11 10.18 -16.22
C LEU A 284 24.24 10.36 -15.21
N GLU A 285 23.89 10.34 -13.93
CA GLU A 285 24.83 10.34 -12.82
C GLU A 285 24.64 9.06 -12.01
N LEU A 286 25.68 8.24 -11.93
CA LEU A 286 25.71 7.00 -11.17
C LEU A 286 26.76 7.09 -10.07
N ARG A 287 26.39 6.78 -8.83
CA ARG A 287 27.30 6.78 -7.69
C ARG A 287 27.15 5.55 -6.83
N ASP A 288 28.27 4.88 -6.54
CA ASP A 288 28.35 3.68 -5.71
C ASP A 288 27.38 2.58 -6.19
N ILE A 289 27.35 2.35 -7.51
CA ILE A 289 26.50 1.35 -8.14
C ILE A 289 27.28 0.04 -8.27
N ARG A 290 26.74 -1.03 -7.68
CA ARG A 290 27.39 -2.35 -7.63
C ARG A 290 26.48 -3.44 -8.16
N CYS A 291 27.08 -4.49 -8.72
CA CYS A 291 26.42 -5.75 -9.00
C CYS A 291 26.93 -6.80 -7.99
N ILE A 292 26.03 -7.40 -7.21
CA ILE A 292 26.41 -8.33 -6.13
C ILE A 292 26.77 -9.71 -6.70
N PHE A 293 25.99 -10.21 -7.66
CA PHE A 293 26.22 -11.50 -8.30
C PHE A 293 26.43 -11.31 -9.80
N SER A 294 27.66 -11.59 -10.25
CA SER A 294 28.01 -11.69 -11.67
C SER A 294 28.07 -13.16 -12.07
N ARG A 295 27.34 -13.54 -13.12
CA ARG A 295 27.52 -14.86 -13.74
C ARG A 295 28.69 -14.71 -14.71
N LYS A 296 29.79 -15.39 -14.43
CA LYS A 296 30.97 -15.42 -15.35
C LYS A 296 30.67 -16.03 -16.72
N ASP A 297 29.48 -16.61 -16.91
CA ASP A 297 29.08 -17.27 -18.14
C ASP A 297 28.42 -16.27 -19.10
N ASN A 298 29.20 -15.88 -20.11
CA ASN A 298 28.84 -15.24 -21.39
C ASN A 298 27.35 -15.30 -21.79
N ILE A 299 26.50 -14.47 -21.22
CA ILE A 299 25.16 -14.24 -21.75
C ILE A 299 24.94 -12.73 -21.88
N LEU A 300 25.05 -12.31 -23.14
CA LEU A 300 24.64 -11.01 -23.69
C LEU A 300 25.37 -9.83 -23.05
N ALA A 301 26.47 -9.41 -23.67
CA ALA A 301 26.81 -7.98 -23.66
C ALA A 301 25.55 -7.25 -24.13
N PRO A 302 24.84 -6.54 -23.23
CA PRO A 302 23.63 -5.87 -23.64
C PRO A 302 24.08 -4.81 -24.64
N ASN A 303 23.66 -4.93 -25.89
CA ASN A 303 23.90 -3.88 -26.90
C ASN A 303 23.02 -2.68 -26.56
N MET A 304 23.28 -2.06 -25.42
CA MET A 304 22.56 -0.89 -24.93
C MET A 304 22.97 0.29 -25.78
N ILE A 305 21.97 0.98 -26.28
CA ILE A 305 22.18 2.15 -27.10
C ILE A 305 21.56 3.31 -26.34
N PHE A 306 22.41 4.28 -26.00
CA PHE A 306 22.00 5.52 -25.36
C PHE A 306 22.00 6.65 -26.40
N PRO A 307 21.00 6.73 -27.30
CA PRO A 307 21.02 7.63 -28.45
C PRO A 307 20.99 9.13 -28.08
N LYS A 308 20.55 9.46 -26.86
CA LYS A 308 20.40 10.84 -26.40
C LYS A 308 21.37 11.23 -25.29
N LEU A 309 22.14 10.29 -24.74
CA LEU A 309 23.00 10.53 -23.58
C LEU A 309 24.16 11.45 -23.94
N ARG A 310 24.12 12.69 -23.44
CA ARG A 310 25.16 13.71 -23.65
C ARG A 310 26.07 13.85 -22.44
N THR A 311 25.52 13.65 -21.24
CA THR A 311 26.25 13.85 -19.98
C THR A 311 26.29 12.55 -19.20
N LEU A 312 27.49 12.02 -18.96
CA LEU A 312 27.70 10.82 -18.16
C LEU A 312 28.63 11.13 -16.98
N ARG A 313 28.17 10.84 -15.78
CA ARG A 313 28.95 10.97 -14.55
C ARG A 313 28.96 9.63 -13.82
N LEU A 314 30.14 9.07 -13.62
CA LEU A 314 30.32 7.78 -12.95
C LEU A 314 31.18 8.00 -11.72
N ALA A 315 30.68 7.56 -10.56
CA ALA A 315 31.36 7.67 -9.28
C ALA A 315 31.33 6.32 -8.56
N ASP A 316 32.50 5.78 -8.20
CA ASP A 316 32.65 4.50 -7.49
C ASP A 316 31.77 3.33 -8.01
N CYS A 317 31.56 3.27 -9.33
CA CYS A 317 30.75 2.24 -9.96
C CYS A 317 31.58 0.98 -10.29
N ASN A 318 30.95 -0.20 -10.29
CA ASN A 318 31.58 -1.49 -10.66
C ASN A 318 32.07 -1.49 -12.12
N THR A 319 33.23 -2.11 -12.39
CA THR A 319 33.87 -2.26 -13.73
C THR A 319 32.93 -2.73 -14.83
N TYR A 320 31.98 -3.61 -14.50
CA TYR A 320 31.00 -4.14 -15.45
C TYR A 320 30.14 -3.03 -16.09
N ILE A 321 29.86 -1.95 -15.36
CA ILE A 321 29.04 -0.84 -15.87
C ILE A 321 29.73 -0.15 -17.05
N TYR A 322 31.05 0.03 -16.99
CA TYR A 322 31.80 0.66 -18.08
C TYR A 322 31.99 -0.29 -19.27
N SER A 323 32.32 -1.56 -18.98
CA SER A 323 32.68 -2.53 -20.01
C SER A 323 31.49 -3.11 -20.77
N GLN A 324 30.28 -3.10 -20.18
CA GLN A 324 29.10 -3.71 -20.79
C GLN A 324 28.00 -2.69 -21.09
N ILE A 325 27.68 -1.76 -20.19
CA ILE A 325 26.55 -0.83 -20.35
C ILE A 325 26.92 0.33 -21.28
N PHE A 326 28.09 0.95 -21.06
CA PHE A 326 28.49 2.16 -21.78
C PHE A 326 29.48 1.94 -22.93
N GLN A 327 29.90 0.69 -23.17
CA GLN A 327 30.93 0.37 -24.16
C GLN A 327 30.61 0.94 -25.55
N ASN A 328 29.35 0.86 -25.99
CA ASN A 328 28.93 1.21 -27.35
C ASN A 328 28.36 2.63 -27.50
N VAL A 329 28.40 3.45 -26.43
CA VAL A 329 27.84 4.79 -26.47
C VAL A 329 28.77 5.73 -27.25
N LYS A 330 28.20 6.52 -28.17
CA LYS A 330 28.93 7.44 -29.09
C LYS A 330 28.46 8.90 -29.02
N THR A 331 27.56 9.19 -28.08
CA THR A 331 26.79 10.44 -27.99
C THR A 331 27.27 11.35 -26.85
N ILE A 332 28.25 10.90 -26.05
CA ILE A 332 28.71 11.60 -24.86
C ILE A 332 29.51 12.85 -25.26
N GLN A 333 29.10 13.98 -24.72
CA GLN A 333 29.77 15.28 -24.86
C GLN A 333 30.45 15.73 -23.56
N MET A 334 29.90 15.31 -22.41
CA MET A 334 30.45 15.61 -21.09
C MET A 334 30.62 14.33 -20.28
N LEU A 335 31.86 14.02 -19.92
CA LEU A 335 32.21 12.82 -19.15
C LEU A 335 32.91 13.22 -17.85
N HIS A 336 32.34 12.81 -16.72
CA HIS A 336 32.95 12.96 -15.40
C HIS A 336 33.17 11.60 -14.75
N LEU A 337 34.36 11.42 -14.17
CA LEU A 337 34.72 10.19 -13.46
C LEU A 337 35.21 10.50 -12.05
N GLU A 338 34.64 9.84 -11.05
CA GLU A 338 35.00 9.90 -9.63
C GLU A 338 35.13 8.48 -9.09
N THR A 339 36.09 7.71 -9.60
CA THR A 339 36.09 6.26 -9.46
C THR A 339 37.45 5.72 -9.04
N LYS A 340 37.43 4.60 -8.30
CA LYS A 340 38.59 3.74 -8.04
C LYS A 340 39.24 3.10 -9.27
N ILE A 341 38.88 3.52 -10.50
CA ILE A 341 39.55 3.04 -11.72
C ILE A 341 41.07 3.18 -11.59
N PHE A 342 41.51 4.24 -10.91
CA PHE A 342 42.90 4.62 -10.82
C PHE A 342 43.60 4.16 -9.54
N SER A 343 42.87 3.71 -8.52
CA SER A 343 43.47 3.24 -7.27
C SER A 343 43.94 1.78 -7.45
N ALA A 344 45.18 1.58 -7.89
CA ALA A 344 45.81 0.27 -7.98
C ALA A 344 46.75 0.04 -6.78
N VAL A 345 46.72 -1.16 -6.20
CA VAL A 345 47.77 -1.62 -5.28
C VAL A 345 48.99 -2.15 -6.07
N ASP A 346 48.77 -2.64 -7.31
CA ASP A 346 49.79 -3.08 -8.26
C ASP A 346 49.31 -2.84 -9.71
N TYR A 347 50.16 -2.27 -10.58
CA TYR A 347 49.86 -2.04 -12.00
C TYR A 347 49.68 -3.31 -12.82
N LYS A 348 50.08 -4.47 -12.27
CA LYS A 348 49.87 -5.79 -12.86
C LYS A 348 48.51 -6.41 -12.50
N ASP A 349 47.69 -5.73 -11.71
CA ASP A 349 46.34 -6.18 -11.40
C ASP A 349 45.49 -6.26 -12.67
N TRP A 350 45.04 -7.47 -13.00
CA TRP A 350 44.21 -7.74 -14.17
C TRP A 350 42.92 -6.90 -14.14
N GLU A 351 42.36 -6.63 -12.96
CA GLU A 351 41.14 -5.87 -12.79
C GLU A 351 41.37 -4.38 -13.11
N PHE A 352 42.55 -3.84 -12.74
CA PHE A 352 42.98 -2.51 -13.14
C PHE A 352 43.11 -2.39 -14.66
N ILE A 353 43.77 -3.37 -15.29
CA ILE A 353 43.95 -3.39 -16.75
C ILE A 353 42.60 -3.44 -17.47
N GLU A 354 41.64 -4.24 -16.98
CA GLU A 354 40.29 -4.30 -17.56
C GLU A 354 39.51 -3.00 -17.38
N ARG A 355 39.56 -2.38 -16.20
CA ARG A 355 38.96 -1.06 -15.94
C ARG A 355 39.49 -0.01 -16.92
N VAL A 356 40.81 0.02 -17.12
CA VAL A 356 41.48 0.93 -18.05
C VAL A 356 41.03 0.66 -19.50
N LYS A 357 41.01 -0.59 -19.95
CA LYS A 357 40.57 -0.96 -21.31
C LYS A 357 39.11 -0.58 -21.58
N ALA A 358 38.23 -0.83 -20.61
CA ALA A 358 36.82 -0.47 -20.71
C ALA A 358 36.65 1.04 -20.91
N PHE A 359 37.38 1.84 -20.12
CA PHE A 359 37.32 3.28 -20.23
C PHE A 359 37.91 3.81 -21.55
N GLN A 360 39.06 3.30 -21.99
CA GLN A 360 39.63 3.65 -23.29
C GLN A 360 38.65 3.39 -24.43
N THR A 361 37.84 2.33 -24.32
CA THR A 361 36.81 2.00 -25.31
C THR A 361 35.74 3.09 -25.38
N ILE A 362 35.26 3.57 -24.22
CA ILE A 362 34.31 4.69 -24.14
C ILE A 362 34.92 5.95 -24.79
N LEU A 363 36.17 6.27 -24.46
CA LEU A 363 36.86 7.42 -25.06
C LEU A 363 37.03 7.31 -26.57
N ARG A 364 37.42 6.12 -27.09
CA ARG A 364 37.61 5.90 -28.54
C ARG A 364 36.31 6.11 -29.32
N ASN A 365 35.19 5.74 -28.71
CA ASN A 365 33.87 5.85 -29.28
C ASN A 365 33.29 7.28 -29.25
N ASN A 366 33.84 8.19 -28.44
CA ASN A 366 33.35 9.56 -28.25
C ASN A 366 34.43 10.62 -28.56
N GLN A 367 34.77 10.79 -29.84
CA GLN A 367 35.79 11.76 -30.28
C GLN A 367 35.35 13.25 -30.15
N ASN A 368 34.04 13.51 -30.12
CA ASN A 368 33.47 14.86 -29.98
C ASN A 368 33.25 15.25 -28.50
N LEU A 369 34.06 14.72 -27.58
CA LEU A 369 33.97 14.99 -26.16
C LEU A 369 34.43 16.43 -25.85
N LYS A 370 33.51 17.26 -25.37
CA LYS A 370 33.74 18.68 -25.04
C LYS A 370 34.30 18.88 -23.65
N VAL A 371 33.80 18.13 -22.68
CA VAL A 371 34.20 18.25 -21.28
C VAL A 371 34.66 16.90 -20.77
N LEU A 372 35.88 16.86 -20.26
CA LEU A 372 36.43 15.71 -19.55
C LEU A 372 36.79 16.14 -18.13
N GLY A 373 36.15 15.51 -17.16
CA GLY A 373 36.36 15.79 -15.75
C GLY A 373 36.82 14.54 -15.00
N PHE A 374 37.87 14.69 -14.22
CA PHE A 374 38.34 13.67 -13.31
C PHE A 374 38.25 14.18 -11.86
N TYR A 375 37.76 13.32 -10.98
CA TYR A 375 37.86 13.45 -9.54
C TYR A 375 38.82 12.35 -9.09
N LEU A 376 40.08 12.73 -8.85
CA LEU A 376 41.17 11.77 -8.64
C LEU A 376 41.69 11.88 -7.22
N HIS A 377 42.29 10.79 -6.75
CA HIS A 377 43.24 10.86 -5.65
C HIS A 377 44.60 11.38 -6.18
N GLN A 378 45.44 11.97 -5.32
CA GLN A 378 46.74 12.51 -5.76
C GLN A 378 47.65 11.40 -6.36
N THR A 379 47.60 10.20 -5.80
CA THR A 379 48.31 8.99 -6.27
C THR A 379 47.83 8.48 -7.63
N ASP A 380 46.63 8.88 -8.04
CA ASP A 380 45.94 8.39 -9.23
C ASP A 380 46.19 9.25 -10.47
N PHE A 381 46.63 10.50 -10.27
CA PHE A 381 46.99 11.40 -11.36
C PHE A 381 48.14 10.83 -12.21
N ASP A 382 49.13 10.24 -11.54
CA ASP A 382 50.26 9.57 -12.18
C ASP A 382 49.78 8.49 -13.16
N ASN A 383 48.73 7.74 -12.79
CA ASN A 383 48.19 6.62 -13.57
C ASN A 383 47.51 7.06 -14.88
N LEU A 384 47.16 8.34 -15.02
CA LEU A 384 46.59 8.87 -16.27
C LEU A 384 47.63 9.06 -17.37
N PHE A 385 48.90 9.15 -17.02
CA PHE A 385 49.99 9.50 -17.94
C PHE A 385 51.19 8.53 -17.87
N ILE A 386 51.09 7.47 -17.06
CA ILE A 386 52.06 6.37 -17.03
C ILE A 386 51.96 5.55 -18.31
N ASP A 387 53.10 5.45 -19.01
CA ASP A 387 53.26 4.90 -20.36
C ASP A 387 52.37 5.57 -21.41
N ASP A 388 52.78 5.58 -22.68
CA ASP A 388 52.17 6.33 -23.80
C ASP A 388 50.70 5.96 -24.18
N LYS A 389 49.87 5.47 -23.25
CA LYS A 389 48.72 4.62 -23.59
C LYS A 389 47.36 5.03 -23.01
N PHE A 390 47.26 5.86 -21.96
CA PHE A 390 45.94 6.14 -21.37
C PHE A 390 45.20 7.30 -22.04
N LEU A 391 45.64 8.55 -21.87
CA LEU A 391 45.13 9.70 -22.63
C LEU A 391 46.00 10.04 -23.85
N CYS A 392 47.27 9.62 -23.85
CA CYS A 392 48.19 9.84 -24.96
C CYS A 392 47.67 9.18 -26.24
N GLY A 393 47.56 9.96 -27.32
CA GLY A 393 47.12 9.49 -28.65
C GLY A 393 45.63 9.68 -28.94
N PHE A 394 44.84 10.11 -27.97
CA PHE A 394 43.46 10.50 -28.23
C PHE A 394 43.36 11.94 -28.73
N LYS A 395 42.63 12.13 -29.83
CA LYS A 395 42.26 13.46 -30.33
C LYS A 395 40.77 13.69 -30.04
N PHE A 396 40.49 14.74 -29.26
CA PHE A 396 39.17 15.12 -28.81
C PHE A 396 38.91 16.58 -29.15
N GLN A 397 37.66 16.94 -29.38
CA GLN A 397 37.20 18.34 -29.34
C GLN A 397 37.07 18.84 -27.89
N LEU A 398 38.16 18.77 -27.12
CA LEU A 398 38.16 19.05 -25.69
C LEU A 398 38.16 20.57 -25.45
N GLU A 399 37.03 21.10 -24.97
CA GLU A 399 36.86 22.51 -24.60
C GLU A 399 37.25 22.75 -23.13
N ALA A 400 36.99 21.77 -22.24
CA ALA A 400 37.26 21.87 -20.81
C ALA A 400 37.85 20.59 -20.21
N LEU A 401 38.98 20.72 -19.51
CA LEU A 401 39.58 19.68 -18.69
C LEU A 401 39.53 20.07 -17.21
N LYS A 402 38.97 19.19 -16.37
CA LYS A 402 38.77 19.49 -14.94
C LYS A 402 39.36 18.40 -14.07
N PHE A 403 40.17 18.79 -13.09
CA PHE A 403 40.69 17.93 -12.04
C PHE A 403 40.17 18.42 -10.68
N LYS A 404 39.48 17.54 -9.94
CA LYS A 404 38.80 17.87 -8.67
C LYS A 404 39.19 16.89 -7.55
N LYS A 405 39.19 17.38 -6.31
CA LYS A 405 39.61 16.66 -5.09
C LYS A 405 38.63 15.55 -4.67
N PHE A 406 39.16 14.40 -4.23
CA PHE A 406 38.41 13.39 -3.45
C PHE A 406 38.75 13.45 -1.93
N ARG A 407 40.03 13.44 -1.50
CA ARG A 407 40.45 13.59 -0.07
C ARG A 407 41.86 14.19 0.11
N LYS A 408 42.16 14.69 1.32
CA LYS A 408 43.38 15.41 1.73
C LYS A 408 44.38 14.39 2.31
N GLN A 409 45.44 14.00 1.60
CA GLN A 409 46.61 13.35 2.20
C GLN A 409 47.91 13.87 1.55
N PRO A 410 48.99 14.10 2.34
CA PRO A 410 50.25 14.59 1.83
C PRO A 410 51.21 13.42 1.53
N GLU A 411 51.48 13.15 0.25
CA GLU A 411 52.62 12.32 -0.17
C GLU A 411 53.43 13.02 -1.29
N PRO A 412 54.75 12.77 -1.39
CA PRO A 412 55.64 13.54 -2.25
C PRO A 412 55.63 13.11 -3.73
N LYS A 413 55.42 14.14 -4.57
CA LYS A 413 55.82 14.45 -5.97
C LYS A 413 55.89 13.37 -7.06
N SER A 414 55.18 13.70 -8.14
CA SER A 414 55.21 13.14 -9.51
C SER A 414 56.63 12.92 -10.06
N LYS A 415 56.84 11.81 -10.77
CA LYS A 415 58.09 11.46 -11.49
C LYS A 415 58.23 12.29 -12.78
N THR A 416 59.46 12.66 -13.15
CA THR A 416 59.84 13.51 -14.30
C THR A 416 59.19 13.11 -15.65
N ILE A 417 59.00 11.81 -15.89
CA ILE A 417 58.40 11.26 -17.14
C ILE A 417 56.91 11.66 -17.30
N GLN A 418 56.19 11.87 -16.19
CA GLN A 418 54.76 12.19 -16.20
C GLN A 418 54.51 13.61 -16.71
N MET A 419 55.44 14.54 -16.43
CA MET A 419 55.34 15.92 -16.88
C MET A 419 55.48 16.04 -18.39
N GLU A 420 56.42 15.31 -19.00
CA GLU A 420 56.57 15.29 -20.45
C GLU A 420 55.30 14.80 -21.16
N ASN A 421 54.65 13.77 -20.62
CA ASN A 421 53.42 13.22 -21.21
C ASN A 421 52.23 14.15 -21.04
N PHE A 422 52.12 14.83 -19.90
CA PHE A 422 51.11 15.86 -19.69
C PHE A 422 51.34 17.07 -20.60
N GLN A 423 52.58 17.51 -20.78
CA GLN A 423 52.96 18.56 -21.75
C GLN A 423 52.59 18.19 -23.19
N LYS A 424 52.92 16.95 -23.61
CA LYS A 424 52.52 16.41 -24.91
C LYS A 424 51.00 16.38 -25.08
N PHE A 425 50.25 16.04 -24.03
CA PHE A 425 48.79 16.06 -24.07
C PHE A 425 48.25 17.49 -24.23
N LEU A 426 48.73 18.45 -23.42
CA LEU A 426 48.29 19.84 -23.48
C LEU A 426 48.60 20.49 -24.82
N SER A 427 49.79 20.27 -25.37
CA SER A 427 50.18 20.77 -26.69
C SER A 427 49.29 20.19 -27.81
N MET A 428 48.89 18.92 -27.71
CA MET A 428 47.98 18.28 -28.67
C MET A 428 46.58 18.92 -28.68
N HIS A 429 46.09 19.41 -27.54
CA HIS A 429 44.74 19.97 -27.40
C HIS A 429 44.68 21.50 -27.30
N ASN A 430 45.81 22.22 -27.43
CA ASN A 430 45.87 23.67 -27.26
C ASN A 430 44.86 24.45 -28.14
N LYS A 431 44.58 23.97 -29.36
CA LYS A 431 43.64 24.64 -30.27
C LYS A 431 42.18 24.54 -29.80
N THR A 432 41.81 23.48 -29.09
CA THR A 432 40.41 23.25 -28.66
C THR A 432 40.20 23.60 -27.19
N LEU A 433 41.23 23.44 -26.35
CA LEU A 433 41.15 23.62 -24.91
C LEU A 433 41.00 25.10 -24.56
N LYS A 434 39.83 25.45 -24.01
CA LYS A 434 39.49 26.81 -23.56
C LYS A 434 39.54 26.95 -22.05
N TYR A 435 39.31 25.86 -21.32
CA TYR A 435 39.20 25.87 -19.87
C TYR A 435 39.98 24.71 -19.25
N LEU A 436 40.88 25.04 -18.32
CA LEU A 436 41.60 24.07 -17.49
C LEU A 436 41.37 24.43 -16.02
N GLU A 437 40.83 23.48 -15.27
CA GLU A 437 40.54 23.62 -13.83
C GLU A 437 41.37 22.62 -13.04
N LEU A 438 42.25 23.11 -12.17
CA LEU A 438 43.10 22.33 -11.28
C LEU A 438 42.75 22.68 -9.83
N ASN A 439 41.78 22.02 -9.21
CA ASN A 439 41.35 22.38 -7.86
C ASN A 439 42.27 21.86 -6.73
N GLU A 440 43.49 21.41 -7.04
CA GLU A 440 44.51 20.97 -6.08
C GLU A 440 45.92 21.41 -6.49
N TRP A 441 46.81 21.55 -5.50
CA TRP A 441 48.24 21.72 -5.74
C TRP A 441 48.85 20.39 -6.18
N LEU A 442 49.07 20.24 -7.49
CA LEU A 442 49.70 19.07 -8.10
C LEU A 442 51.25 19.13 -8.06
N GLY A 443 51.80 20.07 -7.30
CA GLY A 443 53.24 20.35 -7.22
C GLY A 443 53.68 21.51 -8.12
N ASN A 444 54.75 22.20 -7.73
CA ASN A 444 55.28 23.35 -8.46
C ASN A 444 55.69 22.99 -9.89
N ASP A 445 56.18 21.79 -10.11
CA ASP A 445 56.67 21.30 -11.40
C ASP A 445 55.51 21.18 -12.43
N VAL A 446 54.31 20.78 -11.98
CA VAL A 446 53.08 20.76 -12.79
C VAL A 446 52.62 22.18 -13.12
N LEU A 447 52.64 23.06 -12.12
CA LEU A 447 52.23 24.46 -12.30
C LEU A 447 53.16 25.20 -13.26
N GLU A 448 54.47 25.09 -13.06
CA GLU A 448 55.48 25.66 -13.94
C GLU A 448 55.39 25.05 -15.34
N THR A 449 55.12 23.75 -15.45
CA THR A 449 54.83 23.10 -16.72
C THR A 449 53.61 23.71 -17.42
N VAL A 450 52.48 23.87 -16.73
CA VAL A 450 51.25 24.45 -17.29
C VAL A 450 51.48 25.90 -17.71
N ILE A 451 52.14 26.69 -16.85
CA ILE A 451 52.51 28.08 -17.14
C ILE A 451 53.41 28.13 -18.37
N ASN A 452 54.54 27.42 -18.37
CA ASN A 452 55.51 27.44 -19.47
C ASN A 452 54.93 26.88 -20.78
N THR A 453 54.17 25.78 -20.75
CA THR A 453 53.57 25.25 -22.00
C THR A 453 52.44 26.11 -22.51
N MET A 454 51.63 26.73 -21.65
CA MET A 454 50.55 27.60 -22.11
C MET A 454 51.08 28.97 -22.55
N ASP A 455 52.04 29.56 -21.85
CA ASP A 455 52.65 30.86 -22.19
C ASP A 455 53.51 30.77 -23.47
N ASN A 456 54.29 29.70 -23.66
CA ASN A 456 55.05 29.49 -24.91
C ASN A 456 54.14 29.24 -26.14
N LEU A 457 52.85 28.95 -25.93
CA LEU A 457 51.86 28.82 -27.00
C LEU A 457 51.13 30.15 -27.31
N TYR A 458 51.40 31.20 -26.52
CA TYR A 458 50.85 32.56 -26.66
C TYR A 458 51.79 33.53 -27.40
N ASP A 459 52.99 33.12 -27.79
CA ASP A 459 54.01 34.01 -28.38
C ASP A 459 53.83 34.30 -29.90
N GLY A 460 52.67 33.93 -30.46
CA GLY A 460 52.26 34.33 -31.81
C GLY A 460 51.41 35.58 -31.75
N GLY A 461 52.04 36.76 -31.67
CA GLY A 461 51.37 38.04 -31.44
C GLY A 461 50.21 38.30 -32.40
N TYR A 462 48.98 38.38 -31.85
CA TYR A 462 47.88 39.21 -32.34
C TYR A 462 46.76 39.22 -31.29
N GLN A 463 46.39 40.43 -30.85
CA GLN A 463 45.16 40.85 -30.15
C GLN A 463 44.67 40.09 -28.89
N ARG A 464 44.47 40.87 -27.81
CA ARG A 464 43.74 40.49 -26.60
C ARG A 464 42.26 40.20 -26.91
N GLU A 465 41.97 39.03 -27.45
CA GLU A 465 40.66 38.38 -27.37
C GLU A 465 40.84 36.95 -26.84
N SER A 466 41.52 36.78 -25.71
CA SER A 466 41.77 35.45 -25.16
C SER A 466 40.56 34.95 -24.37
N SER A 467 39.61 34.33 -25.06
CA SER A 467 38.48 33.56 -24.50
C SER A 467 38.93 32.23 -23.86
N LYS A 468 40.07 32.21 -23.18
CA LYS A 468 40.59 31.04 -22.46
C LYS A 468 40.67 31.40 -20.97
N TYR A 469 40.05 30.57 -20.14
CA TYR A 469 39.95 30.78 -18.68
C TYR A 469 40.66 29.63 -17.97
N TYR A 470 41.72 29.97 -17.24
CA TYR A 470 42.49 29.00 -16.48
C TYR A 470 42.22 29.25 -15.00
N ARG A 471 41.75 28.22 -14.30
CA ARG A 471 41.55 28.28 -12.85
C ARG A 471 42.44 27.23 -12.22
N VAL A 472 43.59 27.68 -11.75
CA VAL A 472 44.50 26.92 -10.90
C VAL A 472 44.18 27.23 -9.45
#